data_AF-A0A8C8B784-F1
#
_entry.id   AF-A0A8C8B784-F1
#
_cell.length_a   1.000
_cell.length_b   1.000
_cell.length_c   1.000
_cell.angle_alpha   90.00
_cell.angle_beta   90.00
_cell.angle_gamma   90.00
#
_symmetry.space_group_name_H-M   'P 1'
#
loop_
_entity.id
_entity.type
_entity.pdbx_description
1 polymer ?
#
loop_
_entity_poly.entity_id
_entity_poly.type
_entity_poly.pdbx_seq_one_letter_code
_entity_poly.pdbx_strand_id
1 'polypeptide(L)'
;IACDHFEEIVATDYLAVNREELGRWVRGEPGTFDWSPFIRHVCKIEGRGEPWQEKERRLRARLRRILPIDVHRPQPLGAPLHPPADALLSAFCLEAVSPDRAAFARALAHVGSLLRPGGHLLLLGALGESFYLAGAARLPVVPLAEDDVRAHPVDKIRVLSTHISREGGVPGKGGGH
;
A
#
# COMPACT_ATOMS: atom_id res chain seq x y z
N ILE A 1 12.27 -5.12 -7.01
CA ILE A 1 11.59 -4.78 -5.74
C ILE A 1 12.21 -3.47 -5.24
N ALA A 2 11.55 -2.68 -4.38
CA ALA A 2 12.13 -1.44 -3.82
C ALA A 2 13.56 -1.63 -3.26
N CYS A 3 13.87 -2.79 -2.69
CA CYS A 3 15.18 -3.14 -2.13
C CYS A 3 16.35 -3.20 -3.14
N ASP A 4 16.07 -3.16 -4.45
CA ASP A 4 17.08 -3.09 -5.52
C ASP A 4 17.43 -1.64 -5.90
N HIS A 5 16.65 -0.67 -5.42
CA HIS A 5 16.77 0.74 -5.78
C HIS A 5 16.95 1.65 -4.56
N PHE A 6 16.48 1.23 -3.39
CA PHE A 6 16.51 2.01 -2.16
C PHE A 6 17.32 1.30 -1.08
N GLU A 7 18.18 2.08 -0.41
CA GLU A 7 19.05 1.56 0.63
C GLU A 7 18.38 1.42 2.00
N GLU A 8 17.31 2.18 2.19
CA GLU A 8 16.44 2.19 3.36
C GLU A 8 14.99 2.16 2.90
N ILE A 9 14.20 1.31 3.55
CA ILE A 9 12.76 1.21 3.42
C ILE A 9 12.17 1.44 4.82
N VAL A 10 11.26 2.41 4.90
CA VAL A 10 10.42 2.65 6.08
C VAL A 10 9.03 2.11 5.77
N ALA A 11 8.58 1.12 6.53
CA ALA A 11 7.22 0.62 6.45
C ALA A 11 6.36 1.28 7.54
N THR A 12 5.08 1.49 7.23
CA THR A 12 4.17 2.16 8.15
C THR A 12 2.78 1.55 8.07
N ASP A 13 2.11 1.46 9.21
CA ASP A 13 0.69 1.09 9.28
C ASP A 13 0.05 1.71 10.51
N TYR A 14 -1.24 2.04 10.46
CA TYR A 14 -1.99 2.58 11.59
C TYR A 14 -2.16 1.54 12.71
N LEU A 15 -2.46 0.29 12.33
CA LEU A 15 -2.73 -0.80 13.27
C LEU A 15 -1.44 -1.41 13.82
N ALA A 16 -1.35 -1.50 15.15
CA ALA A 16 -0.20 -2.13 15.81
C ALA A 16 0.00 -3.59 15.38
N VAL A 17 -1.10 -4.33 15.17
CA VAL A 17 -1.06 -5.75 14.76
C VAL A 17 -0.44 -5.95 13.37
N ASN A 18 -0.67 -5.04 12.42
CA ASN A 18 -0.05 -5.11 11.09
C ASN A 18 1.46 -4.83 11.17
N ARG A 19 1.85 -3.85 11.99
CA ARG A 19 3.26 -3.53 12.25
C ARG A 19 3.99 -4.69 12.94
N GLU A 20 3.32 -5.36 13.86
CA GLU A 20 3.85 -6.55 14.54
C GLU A 20 4.10 -7.68 13.54
N GLU A 21 3.12 -8.03 12.69
CA GLU A 21 3.26 -9.07 11.67
C GLU A 21 4.42 -8.77 10.70
N LEU A 22 4.54 -7.52 10.23
CA LEU A 22 5.69 -7.09 9.42
C LEU A 22 7.01 -7.25 10.18
N GLY A 23 7.05 -6.89 11.46
CA GLY A 23 8.24 -7.02 12.30
C GLY A 23 8.67 -8.48 12.49
N ARG A 24 7.71 -9.38 12.71
CA ARG A 24 7.96 -10.82 12.80
C ARG A 24 8.53 -11.36 11.49
N TRP A 25 7.96 -10.96 10.35
CA TRP A 25 8.45 -11.37 9.03
C TRP A 25 9.87 -10.85 8.75
N VAL A 26 10.19 -9.62 9.13
CA VAL A 26 11.54 -9.04 8.99
C VAL A 26 12.57 -9.81 9.82
N ARG A 27 12.20 -10.25 11.03
CA ARG A 27 13.05 -11.08 11.90
C ARG A 27 13.16 -12.54 11.47
N GLY A 28 12.41 -12.96 10.44
CA GLY A 28 12.39 -14.34 9.98
C GLY A 28 11.76 -15.31 10.99
N GLU A 29 10.80 -14.82 11.79
CA GLU A 29 10.08 -15.68 12.73
C GLU A 29 9.21 -16.71 12.00
N PRO A 30 9.09 -17.94 12.54
CA PRO A 30 8.18 -18.93 11.98
C PRO A 30 6.72 -18.52 12.14
N GLY A 31 5.87 -18.97 11.21
CA GLY A 31 4.42 -18.75 11.26
C GLY A 31 3.93 -17.39 10.76
N THR A 32 4.83 -16.56 10.19
CA THR A 32 4.45 -15.36 9.44
C THR A 32 3.90 -15.73 8.06
N PHE A 33 3.20 -14.80 7.42
CA PHE A 33 2.73 -14.99 6.05
C PHE A 33 3.87 -15.40 5.08
N ASP A 34 3.61 -16.41 4.23
CA ASP A 34 4.57 -16.85 3.21
C ASP A 34 4.55 -15.93 1.99
N TRP A 35 5.49 -14.99 1.96
CA TRP A 35 5.69 -14.07 0.84
C TRP A 35 6.45 -14.68 -0.34
N SER A 36 6.96 -15.91 -0.23
CA SER A 36 7.81 -16.51 -1.26
C SER A 36 7.16 -16.63 -2.64
N PRO A 37 5.85 -16.90 -2.81
CA PRO A 37 5.24 -16.93 -4.15
C PRO A 37 5.31 -15.58 -4.86
N PHE A 38 5.09 -14.48 -4.14
CA PHE A 38 5.15 -13.11 -4.68
C PHE A 38 6.58 -12.73 -5.03
N ILE A 39 7.54 -13.01 -4.14
CA ILE A 39 8.96 -12.68 -4.38
C ILE A 39 9.49 -13.47 -5.58
N ARG A 40 9.15 -14.76 -5.71
CA ARG A 40 9.48 -15.58 -6.88
C ARG A 40 8.89 -15.00 -8.17
N HIS A 41 7.63 -14.57 -8.13
CA HIS A 41 6.98 -13.95 -9.28
C HIS A 41 7.70 -12.68 -9.72
N VAL A 42 8.06 -11.81 -8.77
CA VAL A 42 8.82 -10.59 -9.08
C VAL A 42 10.20 -10.91 -9.64
N CYS A 43 10.93 -11.87 -9.09
CA CYS A 43 12.23 -12.30 -9.64
C CYS A 43 12.10 -12.77 -11.10
N LYS A 44 11.03 -13.49 -11.43
CA LYS A 44 10.74 -13.94 -12.79
C LYS A 44 10.50 -12.77 -13.73
N ILE A 45 9.70 -11.78 -13.32
CA ILE A 45 9.41 -10.58 -14.13
C ILE A 45 10.68 -9.76 -14.37
N GLU A 46 11.52 -9.61 -13.35
CA GLU A 46 12.75 -8.81 -13.44
C GLU A 46 13.81 -9.44 -14.36
N GLY A 47 13.75 -10.77 -14.57
CA GLY A 47 14.62 -11.48 -15.52
C GLY A 47 16.11 -11.46 -15.18
N ARG A 48 16.48 -11.11 -13.94
CA ARG A 48 17.89 -10.95 -13.51
C ARG A 48 18.58 -12.25 -13.08
N GLY A 49 17.85 -13.38 -13.06
CA GLY A 49 18.39 -14.68 -12.62
C GLY A 49 18.73 -14.76 -11.12
N GLU A 50 18.34 -13.77 -10.32
CA GLU A 50 18.59 -13.76 -8.88
C GLU A 50 17.73 -14.80 -8.14
N PRO A 51 18.30 -15.61 -7.21
CA PRO A 51 17.53 -16.47 -6.33
C PRO A 51 16.57 -15.66 -5.46
N TRP A 52 15.32 -16.08 -5.35
CA TRP A 52 14.29 -15.34 -4.61
C TRP A 52 14.65 -15.16 -3.11
N GLN A 53 15.40 -16.10 -2.54
CA GLN A 53 15.88 -16.03 -1.16
C GLN A 53 16.85 -14.85 -0.95
N GLU A 54 17.68 -14.56 -1.96
CA GLU A 54 18.58 -13.41 -1.91
C GLU A 54 17.80 -12.11 -1.90
N LYS A 55 16.79 -12.03 -2.77
CA LYS A 55 15.92 -10.86 -2.85
C LYS A 55 15.12 -10.67 -1.57
N GLU A 56 14.59 -11.74 -0.98
CA GLU A 56 13.90 -11.70 0.30
C GLU A 56 14.82 -11.21 1.43
N ARG A 57 16.03 -11.78 1.53
CA ARG A 57 17.04 -11.38 2.51
C ARG A 57 17.39 -9.89 2.37
N ARG A 58 17.57 -9.41 1.14
CA ARG A 58 17.82 -8.00 0.86
C ARG A 58 16.64 -7.14 1.27
N LEU A 59 15.41 -7.54 0.95
CA LEU A 59 14.21 -6.79 1.34
C LEU A 59 14.10 -6.66 2.86
N ARG A 60 14.28 -7.77 3.61
CA ARG A 60 14.32 -7.75 5.07
C ARG A 60 15.41 -6.81 5.61
N ALA A 61 16.62 -6.87 5.04
CA ALA A 61 17.73 -6.04 5.47
C ALA A 61 17.54 -4.54 5.17
N ARG A 62 16.83 -4.20 4.09
CA ARG A 62 16.53 -2.82 3.68
C ARG A 62 15.34 -2.23 4.45
N LEU A 63 14.44 -3.05 4.99
CA LEU A 63 13.35 -2.60 5.85
C LEU A 63 13.89 -2.24 7.24
N ARG A 64 14.29 -0.97 7.40
CA ARG A 64 15.00 -0.48 8.60
C ARG A 64 14.07 -0.10 9.74
N ARG A 65 12.88 0.41 9.41
CA ARG A 65 11.96 1.00 10.38
C ARG A 65 10.53 0.59 10.07
N ILE A 66 9.78 0.28 11.12
CA ILE A 66 8.34 0.05 11.07
C ILE A 66 7.70 1.05 12.03
N LEU A 67 6.97 2.03 11.50
CA LEU A 67 6.47 3.17 12.29
C LEU A 67 4.93 3.21 12.31
N PRO A 68 4.32 3.73 13.39
CA PRO A 68 2.91 4.12 13.34
C PRO A 68 2.71 5.28 12.36
N ILE A 69 1.56 5.32 11.70
CA ILE A 69 1.13 6.42 10.84
C ILE A 69 -0.36 6.68 11.00
N ASP A 70 -0.77 7.96 11.00
CA ASP A 70 -2.16 8.40 10.86
C ASP A 70 -2.23 9.43 9.72
N VAL A 71 -2.69 9.01 8.55
CA VAL A 71 -2.73 9.84 7.34
C VAL A 71 -3.67 11.04 7.45
N HIS A 72 -4.58 11.05 8.42
CA HIS A 72 -5.49 12.17 8.65
C HIS A 72 -4.88 13.26 9.52
N ARG A 73 -3.66 13.07 10.04
CA ARG A 73 -2.90 14.09 10.75
C ARG A 73 -2.04 14.91 9.80
N PRO A 74 -1.91 16.23 10.00
CA PRO A 74 -0.98 17.06 9.24
C PRO A 74 0.48 16.57 9.30
N GLN A 75 0.86 15.90 10.39
CA GLN A 75 2.13 15.18 10.52
C GLN A 75 1.82 13.69 10.67
N PRO A 76 1.79 12.91 9.57
CA PRO A 76 1.32 11.53 9.62
C PRO A 76 2.10 10.60 10.55
N LEU A 77 3.40 10.85 10.70
CA LEU A 77 4.29 10.07 11.58
C LEU A 77 4.41 10.67 13.00
N GLY A 78 3.63 11.71 13.31
CA GLY A 78 3.74 12.49 14.56
C GLY A 78 4.95 13.42 14.62
N ALA A 79 5.87 13.32 13.65
CA ALA A 79 7.01 14.20 13.44
C ALA A 79 7.40 14.16 11.95
N PRO A 80 8.18 15.13 11.45
CA PRO A 80 8.72 15.07 10.09
C PRO A 80 9.64 13.86 9.88
N LEU A 81 9.62 13.29 8.68
CA LEU A 81 10.55 12.23 8.29
C LEU A 81 11.91 12.85 7.95
N HIS A 82 12.96 12.37 8.61
CA HIS A 82 14.33 12.83 8.39
C HIS A 82 15.27 11.65 8.05
N PRO A 83 15.97 11.70 6.90
CA PRO A 83 15.73 12.63 5.79
C PRO A 83 14.33 12.42 5.15
N PRO A 84 13.76 13.41 4.44
CA PRO A 84 12.54 13.19 3.68
C PRO A 84 12.74 12.11 2.62
N ALA A 85 11.67 11.39 2.27
CA ALA A 85 11.77 10.25 1.37
C ALA A 85 12.01 10.68 -0.08
N ASP A 86 12.88 9.94 -0.79
CA ASP A 86 13.05 10.07 -2.24
C ASP A 86 11.83 9.57 -3.02
N ALA A 87 11.18 8.54 -2.48
CA ALA A 87 9.97 7.94 -3.05
C ALA A 87 9.03 7.45 -1.96
N LEU A 88 7.73 7.48 -2.25
CA LEU A 88 6.66 7.02 -1.38
C LEU A 88 5.80 6.05 -2.17
N LEU A 89 5.49 4.92 -1.54
CA LEU A 89 4.55 3.93 -2.03
C LEU A 89 3.38 3.86 -1.05
N SER A 90 2.16 4.06 -1.55
CA SER A 90 0.94 3.78 -0.81
C SER A 90 0.09 2.82 -1.63
N ALA A 91 -0.28 1.68 -1.05
CA ALA A 91 -1.08 0.66 -1.72
C ALA A 91 -2.31 0.33 -0.88
N PHE A 92 -3.50 0.52 -1.47
CA PHE A 92 -4.81 0.22 -0.88
C PHE A 92 -5.04 0.83 0.52
N CYS A 93 -4.63 2.09 0.69
CA CYS A 93 -4.64 2.78 1.99
C CYS A 93 -5.56 3.99 1.97
N LEU A 94 -5.24 4.99 1.15
CA LEU A 94 -5.85 6.31 1.25
C LEU A 94 -7.36 6.30 0.98
N GLU A 95 -7.82 5.52 0.00
CA GLU A 95 -9.24 5.33 -0.30
C GLU A 95 -9.96 4.48 0.75
N ALA A 96 -9.26 3.52 1.35
CA ALA A 96 -9.82 2.60 2.32
C ALA A 96 -10.04 3.25 3.70
N VAL A 97 -9.27 4.29 4.02
CA VAL A 97 -9.33 4.96 5.34
C VAL A 97 -9.96 6.35 5.29
N SER A 98 -10.30 6.86 4.11
CA SER A 98 -10.91 8.18 3.96
C SER A 98 -12.44 8.09 3.89
N PRO A 99 -13.19 8.83 4.72
CA PRO A 99 -14.65 8.78 4.71
C PRO A 99 -15.27 9.44 3.46
N ASP A 100 -14.55 10.34 2.81
CA ASP A 100 -15.00 11.07 1.63
C ASP A 100 -13.80 11.53 0.76
N ARG A 101 -14.10 12.07 -0.44
CA ARG A 101 -13.09 12.51 -1.40
C ARG A 101 -12.25 13.69 -0.89
N ALA A 102 -12.83 14.56 -0.06
CA ALA A 102 -12.10 15.69 0.50
C ALA A 102 -11.10 15.21 1.57
N ALA A 103 -11.47 14.20 2.37
CA ALA A 103 -10.58 13.54 3.30
C ALA A 103 -9.46 12.79 2.58
N PHE A 104 -9.78 12.10 1.47
CA PHE A 104 -8.77 11.49 0.59
C PHE A 104 -7.75 12.51 0.10
N ALA A 105 -8.20 13.64 -0.45
CA ALA A 105 -7.31 14.69 -0.96
C ALA A 105 -6.42 15.29 0.15
N ARG A 106 -6.97 15.48 1.36
CA ARG A 106 -6.19 15.92 2.53
C ARG A 106 -5.16 14.87 2.96
N ALA A 107 -5.56 13.61 3.07
CA ALA A 107 -4.66 12.52 3.44
C ALA A 107 -3.51 12.37 2.43
N LEU A 108 -3.83 12.47 1.14
CA LEU A 108 -2.85 12.47 0.05
C LEU A 108 -1.85 13.64 0.16
N ALA A 109 -2.32 14.84 0.52
CA ALA A 109 -1.45 15.98 0.78
C ALA A 109 -0.56 15.77 2.02
N HIS A 110 -1.10 15.21 3.12
CA HIS A 110 -0.34 14.94 4.33
C HIS A 110 0.76 13.89 4.09
N VAL A 111 0.47 12.77 3.41
CA VAL A 111 1.53 11.79 3.11
C VAL A 111 2.54 12.34 2.09
N GLY A 112 2.09 13.23 1.19
CA GLY A 112 2.96 13.96 0.28
C GLY A 112 4.01 14.81 1.00
N SER A 113 3.74 15.28 2.22
CA SER A 113 4.72 16.05 3.01
C SER A 113 5.90 15.21 3.51
N LEU A 114 5.84 13.88 3.38
CA LEU A 114 6.94 12.98 3.72
C LEU A 114 7.98 12.89 2.59
N LEU A 115 7.62 13.33 1.37
CA LEU A 115 8.50 13.35 0.21
C LEU A 115 9.36 14.61 0.19
N ARG A 116 10.61 14.47 -0.26
CA ARG A 116 11.40 15.64 -0.64
C ARG A 116 10.81 16.34 -1.88
N PRO A 117 11.12 17.62 -2.10
CA PRO A 117 10.86 18.27 -3.39
C PRO A 117 11.41 17.44 -4.57
N GLY A 118 10.57 17.23 -5.58
CA GLY A 118 10.89 16.41 -6.76
C GLY A 118 10.94 14.89 -6.51
N GLY A 119 10.48 14.41 -5.35
CA GLY A 119 10.35 12.99 -5.04
C GLY A 119 9.25 12.29 -5.86
N HIS A 120 9.18 10.97 -5.76
CA HIS A 120 8.26 10.13 -6.54
C HIS A 120 7.15 9.52 -5.69
N LEU A 121 5.89 9.65 -6.13
CA LEU A 121 4.75 8.98 -5.50
C LEU A 121 4.22 7.87 -6.38
N LEU A 122 4.20 6.65 -5.85
CA LEU A 122 3.50 5.50 -6.41
C LEU A 122 2.25 5.23 -5.58
N LEU A 123 1.08 5.44 -6.17
CA LEU A 123 -0.20 5.17 -5.53
C LEU A 123 -0.88 3.99 -6.24
N LEU A 124 -1.21 2.95 -5.48
CA LEU A 124 -2.10 1.88 -5.90
C LEU A 124 -3.35 1.93 -5.02
N GLY A 125 -4.52 1.78 -5.63
CA GLY A 125 -5.78 1.75 -4.91
C GLY A 125 -6.90 1.22 -5.78
N ALA A 126 -8.08 1.04 -5.19
CA ALA A 126 -9.27 0.58 -5.88
C ALA A 126 -10.09 1.75 -6.48
N LEU A 127 -10.56 1.58 -7.72
CA LEU A 127 -11.49 2.51 -8.38
C LEU A 127 -12.92 2.00 -8.25
N GLY A 128 -13.86 2.91 -7.95
CA GLY A 128 -15.28 2.59 -7.82
C GLY A 128 -15.65 1.64 -6.67
N GLU A 129 -14.68 1.23 -5.84
CA GLU A 129 -14.94 0.36 -4.70
C GLU A 129 -15.61 1.14 -3.57
N SER A 130 -16.68 0.56 -3.00
CA SER A 130 -17.40 1.17 -1.89
C SER A 130 -17.24 0.41 -0.56
N PHE A 131 -16.65 -0.79 -0.59
CA PHE A 131 -16.31 -1.57 0.59
C PHE A 131 -15.38 -2.74 0.25
N TYR A 132 -14.64 -3.23 1.25
CA TYR A 132 -13.96 -4.52 1.23
C TYR A 132 -14.24 -5.32 2.52
N LEU A 133 -13.86 -6.60 2.51
CA LEU A 133 -14.00 -7.48 3.67
C LEU A 133 -12.62 -7.78 4.27
N ALA A 134 -12.50 -7.64 5.59
CA ALA A 134 -11.34 -8.05 6.37
C ALA A 134 -11.80 -9.06 7.42
N GLY A 135 -11.77 -10.36 7.06
CA GLY A 135 -12.44 -11.39 7.85
C GLY A 135 -13.94 -11.15 7.91
N ALA A 136 -14.49 -11.06 9.13
CA ALA A 136 -15.91 -10.75 9.33
C ALA A 136 -16.24 -9.25 9.21
N ALA A 137 -15.25 -8.37 9.21
CA ALA A 137 -15.46 -6.92 9.16
C ALA A 137 -15.74 -6.46 7.72
N ARG A 138 -16.81 -5.67 7.54
CA ARG A 138 -17.09 -4.95 6.30
C ARG A 138 -16.67 -3.49 6.46
N LEU A 139 -15.63 -3.11 5.74
CA LEU A 139 -15.00 -1.79 5.86
C LEU A 139 -15.44 -0.92 4.69
N PRO A 140 -16.02 0.28 4.93
CA PRO A 140 -16.40 1.18 3.86
C PRO A 140 -15.14 1.75 3.18
N VAL A 141 -15.25 1.99 1.87
CA VAL A 141 -14.20 2.60 1.04
C VAL A 141 -14.83 3.78 0.32
N VAL A 142 -14.11 4.90 0.19
CA VAL A 142 -14.60 6.00 -0.65
C VAL A 142 -14.44 5.61 -2.13
N PRO A 143 -15.53 5.58 -2.92
CA PRO A 143 -15.42 5.25 -4.34
C PRO A 143 -14.77 6.41 -5.10
N LEU A 144 -13.57 6.15 -5.62
CA LEU A 144 -12.78 7.08 -6.41
C LEU A 144 -12.89 6.78 -7.91
N ALA A 145 -12.86 7.84 -8.71
CA ALA A 145 -12.57 7.80 -10.14
C ALA A 145 -11.07 8.15 -10.38
N GLU A 146 -10.58 7.90 -11.58
CA GLU A 146 -9.18 8.26 -11.94
C GLU A 146 -8.91 9.76 -11.76
N ASP A 147 -9.89 10.61 -12.08
CA ASP A 147 -9.76 12.06 -12.00
C ASP A 147 -9.58 12.55 -10.56
N ASP A 148 -10.18 11.86 -9.57
CA ASP A 148 -9.99 12.17 -8.15
C ASP A 148 -8.52 11.97 -7.72
N VAL A 149 -7.77 11.11 -8.44
CA VAL A 149 -6.36 10.82 -8.18
C VAL A 149 -5.43 11.73 -9.00
N ARG A 150 -5.77 11.97 -10.28
CA ARG A 150 -4.96 12.78 -11.20
C ARG A 150 -4.97 14.26 -10.90
N ALA A 151 -6.02 14.77 -10.23
CA ALA A 151 -6.15 16.17 -9.88
C ALA A 151 -5.08 16.68 -8.89
N HIS A 152 -4.26 15.80 -8.31
CA HIS A 152 -3.31 16.19 -7.29
C HIS A 152 -1.94 16.60 -7.86
N PRO A 153 -1.36 17.73 -7.41
CA PRO A 153 -0.19 18.38 -8.01
C PRO A 153 1.15 17.73 -7.63
N VAL A 154 1.21 16.40 -7.53
CA VAL A 154 2.50 15.71 -7.42
C VAL A 154 2.97 15.43 -8.84
N ASP A 155 4.11 16.01 -9.22
CA ASP A 155 4.64 16.09 -10.60
C ASP A 155 4.72 14.73 -11.34
N LYS A 156 4.65 13.60 -10.62
CA LYS A 156 4.76 12.25 -11.17
C LYS A 156 3.88 11.22 -10.45
N ILE A 157 2.56 11.43 -10.37
CA ILE A 157 1.61 10.34 -10.01
C ILE A 157 1.41 9.45 -11.23
N ARG A 158 1.84 8.18 -11.14
CA ARG A 158 1.47 7.16 -12.13
C ARG A 158 0.27 6.36 -11.59
N VAL A 159 -0.92 6.67 -12.10
CA VAL A 159 -2.12 5.85 -11.85
C VAL A 159 -2.00 4.58 -12.69
N LEU A 160 -1.92 3.43 -12.02
CA LEU A 160 -2.02 2.12 -12.65
C LEU A 160 -3.38 1.52 -12.25
N SER A 161 -4.35 1.60 -13.16
CA SER A 161 -5.67 1.01 -12.95
C SER A 161 -5.71 -0.42 -13.49
N THR A 162 -6.04 -1.39 -12.63
CA THR A 162 -6.52 -2.71 -13.05
C THR A 162 -8.00 -2.80 -12.71
N HIS A 163 -8.85 -2.93 -13.73
CA HIS A 163 -10.28 -3.17 -13.53
C HIS A 163 -10.47 -4.61 -13.05
N ILE A 164 -10.96 -4.79 -11.82
CA ILE A 164 -11.50 -6.08 -11.38
C ILE A 164 -12.99 -6.05 -11.72
N SER A 165 -13.34 -6.64 -12.87
CA SER A 165 -14.74 -6.92 -13.20
C SER A 165 -15.31 -7.86 -12.14
N ARG A 166 -16.35 -7.44 -11.42
CA ARG A 166 -17.16 -8.37 -10.60
C ARG A 166 -17.93 -9.28 -11.54
N GLU A 167 -17.35 -10.41 -11.94
CA GLU A 167 -18.14 -11.52 -12.48
C GLU A 167 -18.74 -12.32 -11.31
N GLY A 168 -20.05 -12.55 -11.38
CA GLY A 168 -20.72 -13.64 -10.65
C GLY A 168 -21.40 -13.25 -9.35
N GLY A 169 -22.51 -12.51 -9.46
CA GLY A 169 -23.57 -12.64 -8.44
C GLY A 169 -24.03 -14.10 -8.39
N VAL A 170 -24.07 -14.67 -7.18
CA VAL A 170 -24.67 -15.99 -6.94
C VAL A 170 -26.10 -15.97 -7.47
N PRO A 171 -26.52 -16.91 -8.35
CA PRO A 171 -27.91 -16.96 -8.77
C PRO A 171 -28.75 -17.29 -7.54
N GLY A 172 -29.67 -16.38 -7.19
CA GLY A 172 -30.66 -16.62 -6.16
C GLY A 172 -31.41 -17.91 -6.48
N LYS A 173 -31.52 -18.82 -5.50
CA LYS A 173 -32.41 -19.96 -5.57
C LYS A 173 -33.83 -19.44 -5.77
N GLY A 174 -34.33 -19.51 -7.00
CA GLY A 174 -35.74 -19.31 -7.30
C GLY A 174 -36.53 -20.46 -6.71
N GLY A 175 -37.40 -20.15 -5.75
CA GLY A 175 -38.49 -21.02 -5.35
C GLY A 175 -39.61 -21.01 -6.39
N GLY A 176 -40.20 -22.18 -6.60
CA GLY A 176 -41.44 -22.41 -7.35
C GLY A 176 -41.85 -23.85 -7.05
N HIS A 177 -42.77 -24.01 -6.10
CA HIS A 177 -44.15 -24.48 -6.32
C HIS A 177 -44.24 -26.00 -6.50
#